data_AF-A0A9Q9IH79-F1
#
_entry.id   AF-A0A9Q9IH79-F1
#
_cell.length_a   1.000
_cell.length_b   1.000
_cell.length_c   1.000
_cell.angle_alpha   90.00
_cell.angle_beta   90.00
_cell.angle_gamma   90.00
#
_symmetry.space_group_name_H-M   'P 1'
#
loop_
_entity.id
_entity.type
_entity.pdbx_description
1 polymer ?
#
loop_
_entity_poly.entity_id
_entity_poly.type
_entity_poly.pdbx_seq_one_letter_code
_entity_poly.pdbx_strand_id
1 'polypeptide(L)'
;MNPYFVWEDHAPGEGWRPFTELHDPAVAVERVEVARRTLVTMFGLDPAVVPPRVVASVTFLGVASRLLAPPLVTPRYPAPEQLYWKPVPAGPWPMACTAPPAGGASVGAYRDRVVLGLVGPLLEVFRAAFRLSPKVLWGNVSSALAGAAGQLGDPAAWATLAELLTVAPLAGTADLHGRALRRRNCCLYYRIPGGGTCGDCVLRPAP
;
A
#
# COMPACT_ATOMS: atom_id res chain seq x y z
N MET A 1 -14.37 12.18 6.33
CA MET A 1 -12.98 12.24 5.81
C MET A 1 -12.72 10.93 5.08
N ASN A 2 -12.02 10.93 3.94
CA ASN A 2 -11.73 9.70 3.19
C ASN A 2 -10.91 8.74 4.09
N PRO A 3 -11.37 7.49 4.31
CA PRO A 3 -10.73 6.58 5.27
C PRO A 3 -9.26 6.32 4.94
N TYR A 4 -8.82 6.49 3.68
CA TYR A 4 -7.42 6.33 3.30
C TYR A 4 -6.47 7.31 3.99
N PHE A 5 -6.92 8.51 4.37
CA PHE A 5 -6.06 9.60 4.87
C PHE A 5 -6.06 9.75 6.39
N VAL A 6 -6.71 8.84 7.10
CA VAL A 6 -6.80 8.88 8.56
C VAL A 6 -6.51 7.50 9.14
N TRP A 7 -5.80 7.49 10.25
CA TRP A 7 -5.86 6.42 11.23
C TRP A 7 -6.84 6.83 12.31
N GLU A 8 -7.82 5.99 12.57
CA GLU A 8 -8.80 6.21 13.63
C GLU A 8 -8.10 6.27 15.00
N ASP A 9 -8.66 7.00 15.96
CA ASP A 9 -8.21 6.89 17.33
C ASP A 9 -8.52 5.48 17.84
N HIS A 10 -7.50 4.79 18.34
CA HIS A 10 -7.73 3.46 18.89
C HIS A 10 -8.54 3.53 20.18
N ALA A 11 -9.76 3.01 20.14
CA ALA A 11 -10.57 2.71 21.31
C ALA A 11 -10.60 1.19 21.54
N PRO A 12 -10.40 0.70 22.78
CA PRO A 12 -10.58 -0.70 23.12
C PRO A 12 -12.00 -1.17 22.72
N GLY A 13 -12.11 -2.31 22.04
CA GLY A 13 -13.39 -2.81 21.51
C GLY A 13 -13.22 -3.90 20.45
N GLU A 14 -14.34 -4.41 19.92
CA GLU A 14 -14.33 -5.64 19.12
C GLU A 14 -13.64 -5.51 17.75
N GLY A 15 -12.76 -6.47 17.47
CA GLY A 15 -12.20 -6.74 16.14
C GLY A 15 -10.87 -6.03 15.80
N TRP A 16 -10.39 -5.09 16.62
CA TRP A 16 -9.05 -4.51 16.43
C TRP A 16 -7.97 -5.55 16.73
N ARG A 17 -7.03 -5.71 15.80
CA ARG A 17 -5.87 -6.58 15.92
C ARG A 17 -4.60 -5.73 15.86
N PRO A 18 -3.54 -6.04 16.63
CA PRO A 18 -2.25 -5.38 16.48
C PRO A 18 -1.74 -5.44 15.04
N PHE A 19 -1.21 -4.33 14.52
CA PHE A 19 -0.62 -4.27 13.18
C PHE A 19 0.54 -5.25 13.02
N THR A 20 1.31 -5.48 14.09
CA THR A 20 2.43 -6.42 14.13
C THR A 20 2.02 -7.86 13.80
N GLU A 21 0.74 -8.23 13.91
CA GLU A 21 0.26 -9.53 13.44
C GLU A 21 0.37 -9.70 11.92
N LEU A 22 0.37 -8.62 11.14
CA LEU A 22 0.60 -8.67 9.69
C LEU A 22 2.04 -9.02 9.32
N HIS A 23 2.96 -9.04 10.29
CA HIS A 23 4.31 -9.55 10.11
C HIS A 23 4.38 -11.08 10.13
N ASP A 24 3.30 -11.76 10.55
CA ASP A 24 3.16 -13.20 10.41
C ASP A 24 2.72 -13.57 8.97
N PRO A 25 3.53 -14.37 8.22
CA PRO A 25 3.16 -14.85 6.90
C PRO A 25 1.81 -15.56 6.85
N ALA A 26 1.40 -16.27 7.90
CA ALA A 26 0.12 -16.98 7.95
C ALA A 26 -1.06 -15.99 7.88
N VAL A 27 -0.96 -14.85 8.57
CA VAL A 27 -1.98 -13.80 8.54
C VAL A 27 -2.04 -13.13 7.16
N ALA A 28 -0.88 -12.86 6.54
CA ALA A 28 -0.84 -12.33 5.17
C ALA A 28 -1.47 -13.30 4.15
N VAL A 29 -1.20 -14.60 4.26
CA VAL A 29 -1.81 -15.65 3.43
C VAL A 29 -3.33 -15.71 3.62
N GLU A 30 -3.80 -15.72 4.87
CA GLU A 30 -5.23 -15.70 5.18
C GLU A 30 -5.95 -14.48 4.55
N ARG A 31 -5.27 -13.32 4.56
CA ARG A 31 -5.82 -12.09 3.99
C ARG A 31 -5.85 -12.06 2.49
N VAL A 32 -4.83 -12.58 1.83
CA VAL A 32 -4.81 -12.73 0.37
C VAL A 32 -5.87 -13.74 -0.08
N GLU A 33 -6.07 -14.86 0.62
CA GLU A 33 -7.12 -15.82 0.26
C GLU A 33 -8.54 -15.26 0.46
N VAL A 34 -8.77 -14.44 1.50
CA VAL A 34 -10.04 -13.71 1.61
C VAL A 34 -10.23 -12.74 0.45
N ALA A 35 -9.22 -11.92 0.13
CA ALA A 35 -9.31 -11.01 -1.02
C ALA A 35 -9.55 -11.77 -2.34
N ARG A 36 -8.91 -12.92 -2.52
CA ARG A 36 -9.08 -13.78 -3.71
C ARG A 36 -10.50 -14.33 -3.81
N ARG A 37 -11.05 -14.86 -2.72
CA ARG A 37 -12.45 -15.33 -2.67
C ARG A 37 -13.43 -14.19 -2.96
N THR A 38 -13.19 -13.02 -2.38
CA THR A 38 -13.98 -11.82 -2.65
C THR A 38 -13.97 -11.46 -4.14
N LEU A 39 -12.80 -11.42 -4.78
CA LEU A 39 -12.68 -11.13 -6.22
C LEU A 39 -13.41 -12.17 -7.08
N VAL A 40 -13.23 -13.46 -6.77
CA VAL A 40 -13.90 -14.58 -7.44
C VAL A 40 -15.42 -14.40 -7.38
N THR A 41 -15.97 -14.16 -6.18
CA THR A 41 -17.41 -13.99 -5.97
C THR A 41 -17.94 -12.73 -6.64
N MET A 42 -17.27 -11.59 -6.45
CA MET A 42 -17.73 -10.29 -6.96
C MET A 42 -17.79 -10.24 -8.49
N PHE A 43 -16.86 -10.90 -9.17
CA PHE A 43 -16.71 -10.85 -10.63
C PHE A 43 -17.13 -12.14 -11.33
N GLY A 44 -17.64 -13.14 -10.61
CA GLY A 44 -18.05 -14.43 -11.18
C GLY A 44 -16.90 -15.16 -11.88
N LEU A 45 -15.68 -15.06 -11.35
CA LEU A 45 -14.49 -15.63 -11.98
C LEU A 45 -14.27 -17.09 -11.55
N ASP A 46 -13.67 -17.89 -12.41
CA ASP A 46 -13.13 -19.19 -11.99
C ASP A 46 -11.95 -18.98 -11.01
N PRO A 47 -11.97 -19.57 -9.80
CA PRO A 47 -10.84 -19.49 -8.86
C PRO A 47 -9.49 -19.90 -9.48
N ALA A 48 -9.47 -20.79 -10.46
CA ALA A 48 -8.27 -21.27 -11.14
C ALA A 48 -7.57 -20.17 -11.95
N VAL A 49 -8.32 -19.16 -12.44
CA VAL A 49 -7.77 -18.06 -13.25
C VAL A 49 -7.39 -16.83 -12.45
N VAL A 50 -7.48 -16.88 -11.11
CA VAL A 50 -7.10 -15.78 -10.21
C VAL A 50 -5.90 -16.22 -9.36
N PRO A 51 -4.65 -15.99 -9.80
CA PRO A 51 -3.47 -16.48 -9.09
C PRO A 51 -3.28 -15.76 -7.75
N PRO A 52 -3.04 -16.47 -6.63
CA PRO A 52 -2.81 -15.86 -5.31
C PRO A 52 -1.74 -14.79 -5.32
N ARG A 53 -0.66 -14.99 -6.09
CA ARG A 53 0.42 -14.00 -6.26
C ARG A 53 -0.04 -12.66 -6.83
N VAL A 54 -1.01 -12.67 -7.75
CA VAL A 54 -1.55 -11.45 -8.35
C VAL A 54 -2.39 -10.72 -7.31
N VAL A 55 -3.25 -11.45 -6.61
CA VAL A 55 -4.06 -10.90 -5.51
C VAL A 55 -3.17 -10.34 -4.41
N ALA A 56 -2.10 -11.04 -4.02
CA ALA A 56 -1.13 -10.58 -3.04
C ALA A 56 -0.50 -9.23 -3.41
N SER A 57 -0.16 -9.02 -4.69
CA SER A 57 0.37 -7.72 -5.15
C SER A 57 -0.66 -6.59 -4.96
N VAL A 58 -1.93 -6.85 -5.29
CA VAL A 58 -3.03 -5.88 -5.15
C VAL A 58 -3.37 -5.63 -3.69
N THR A 59 -3.41 -6.67 -2.86
CA THR A 59 -3.60 -6.58 -1.41
C THR A 59 -2.47 -5.77 -0.77
N PHE A 60 -1.21 -6.03 -1.14
CA PHE A 60 -0.06 -5.26 -0.67
C PHE A 60 -0.17 -3.77 -1.04
N LEU A 61 -0.57 -3.46 -2.27
CA LEU A 61 -0.81 -2.08 -2.69
C LEU A 61 -1.86 -1.40 -1.79
N GLY A 62 -2.99 -2.08 -1.53
CA GLY A 62 -4.07 -1.55 -0.70
C GLY A 62 -3.64 -1.27 0.74
N VAL A 63 -2.92 -2.20 1.38
CA VAL A 63 -2.42 -2.00 2.76
C VAL A 63 -1.30 -0.95 2.82
N ALA A 64 -0.40 -0.92 1.83
CA ALA A 64 0.63 0.13 1.74
C ALA A 64 -0.01 1.52 1.60
N SER A 65 -1.05 1.68 0.78
CA SER A 65 -1.81 2.93 0.68
C SER A 65 -2.37 3.39 2.03
N ARG A 66 -2.84 2.46 2.88
CA ARG A 66 -3.36 2.78 4.21
C ARG A 66 -2.29 3.21 5.21
N LEU A 67 -1.03 2.80 5.00
CA LEU A 67 0.11 3.23 5.82
C LEU A 67 0.72 4.55 5.34
N LEU A 68 0.75 4.76 4.02
CA LEU A 68 1.47 5.88 3.39
C LEU A 68 0.65 7.17 3.32
N ALA A 69 -0.66 7.08 3.13
CA ALA A 69 -1.50 8.25 2.89
C ALA A 69 -1.70 9.16 4.12
N PRO A 70 -1.99 8.66 5.34
CA PRO A 70 -2.23 9.53 6.49
C PRO A 70 -1.06 10.46 6.86
N PRO A 71 0.21 9.99 6.86
CA PRO A 71 1.33 10.86 7.20
C PRO A 71 1.67 11.94 6.17
N LEU A 72 1.08 11.88 4.96
CA LEU A 72 1.15 12.98 3.98
C LEU A 72 0.23 14.15 4.36
N VAL A 73 -0.83 13.89 5.14
CA VAL A 73 -1.76 14.93 5.61
C VAL A 73 -1.33 15.44 6.98
N THR A 74 -1.00 14.53 7.90
CA THR A 74 -0.57 14.86 9.25
C THR A 74 0.72 14.10 9.55
N PRO A 75 1.90 14.75 9.56
CA PRO A 75 3.21 14.09 9.65
C PRO A 75 3.47 13.56 11.06
N ARG A 76 2.75 12.51 11.42
CA ARG A 76 2.87 11.72 12.64
C ARG A 76 3.25 10.30 12.25
N TYR A 77 4.24 9.75 12.93
CA TYR A 77 4.85 8.48 12.56
C TYR A 77 4.77 7.50 13.74
N PRO A 78 3.70 6.70 13.83
CA PRO A 78 3.60 5.66 14.85
C PRO A 78 4.67 4.60 14.68
N ALA A 79 5.08 4.01 15.79
CA ALA A 79 5.73 2.71 15.77
C ALA A 79 4.72 1.61 15.40
N PRO A 80 5.16 0.47 14.82
CA PRO A 80 4.26 -0.64 14.47
C PRO A 80 3.35 -1.09 15.62
N GLU A 81 3.83 -1.03 16.86
CA GLU A 81 3.11 -1.44 18.08
C GLU A 81 1.97 -0.47 18.45
N GLN A 82 1.97 0.73 17.88
CA GLN A 82 0.94 1.74 18.08
C GLN A 82 -0.19 1.62 17.04
N LEU A 83 -0.02 0.78 16.02
CA LEU A 83 -0.99 0.59 14.94
C LEU A 83 -1.85 -0.65 15.17
N TYR A 84 -3.11 -0.52 14.76
CA TYR A 84 -4.12 -1.58 14.81
C TYR A 84 -4.85 -1.64 13.48
N TRP A 85 -5.38 -2.81 13.15
CA TRP A 85 -6.15 -3.04 11.93
C TRP A 85 -7.38 -3.90 12.23
N LYS A 86 -8.38 -3.86 11.34
CA LYS A 86 -9.53 -4.77 11.38
C LYS A 86 -9.56 -5.65 10.12
N PRO A 87 -9.77 -6.96 10.26
CA PRO A 87 -10.03 -7.81 9.11
C PRO A 87 -11.39 -7.47 8.51
N VAL A 88 -11.39 -7.12 7.23
CA VAL A 88 -12.61 -6.91 6.43
C VAL A 88 -12.53 -7.75 5.16
N PRO A 89 -13.66 -8.26 4.64
CA PRO A 89 -13.64 -9.11 3.45
C PRO A 89 -13.32 -8.34 2.16
N ALA A 90 -13.61 -7.04 2.13
CA ALA A 90 -13.45 -6.15 0.99
C ALA A 90 -13.21 -4.70 1.44
N GLY A 91 -12.77 -3.87 0.49
CA GLY A 91 -12.56 -2.44 0.72
C GLY A 91 -11.24 -2.11 1.44
N PRO A 92 -11.02 -0.83 1.78
CA PRO A 92 -9.85 -0.41 2.54
C PRO A 92 -9.84 -1.05 3.92
N TRP A 93 -8.66 -1.49 4.37
CA TRP A 93 -8.51 -2.04 5.71
C TRP A 93 -8.67 -0.90 6.73
N PRO A 94 -9.60 -0.99 7.69
CA PRO A 94 -9.67 -0.04 8.79
C PRO A 94 -8.36 -0.10 9.56
N MET A 95 -7.81 1.07 9.89
CA MET A 95 -6.58 1.21 10.64
C MET A 95 -6.78 2.26 11.71
N ALA A 96 -6.31 1.94 12.92
CA ALA A 96 -6.31 2.83 14.05
C ALA A 96 -4.91 2.99 14.62
N CYS A 97 -4.71 4.07 15.36
CA CYS A 97 -3.45 4.39 15.99
C CYS A 97 -3.68 4.85 17.43
N THR A 98 -2.79 4.49 18.35
CA THR A 98 -2.67 5.20 19.63
C THR A 98 -1.89 6.50 19.40
N ALA A 99 -2.31 7.61 20.00
CA ALA A 99 -1.83 8.97 19.75
C ALA A 99 -0.34 9.06 19.34
N PRO A 100 -0.03 9.12 18.03
CA PRO A 100 1.34 9.01 17.57
C PRO A 100 2.09 10.33 17.79
N PRO A 101 3.41 10.28 18.09
CA PRO A 101 4.20 11.49 18.24
C PRO A 101 4.26 12.28 16.92
N ALA A 102 4.48 13.59 17.03
CA ALA A 102 4.80 14.41 15.87
C ALA A 102 6.13 13.91 15.25
N GLY A 103 6.12 13.66 13.95
CA GLY A 103 7.24 13.10 13.21
C GLY A 103 8.13 14.12 12.50
N GLY A 104 7.65 15.37 12.37
CA GLY A 104 8.27 16.40 11.55
C GLY A 104 7.96 16.23 10.06
N ALA A 105 8.03 17.30 9.26
CA ALA A 105 7.60 17.29 7.86
C ALA A 105 8.71 16.91 6.85
N SER A 106 9.83 16.33 7.28
CA SER A 106 10.94 16.04 6.37
C SER A 106 10.72 14.74 5.59
N VAL A 107 11.06 14.75 4.30
CA VAL A 107 10.97 13.56 3.44
C VAL A 107 11.87 12.43 3.94
N GLY A 108 13.04 12.76 4.50
CA GLY A 108 13.92 11.78 5.15
C GLY A 108 13.25 11.07 6.32
N ALA A 109 12.58 11.80 7.22
CA ALA A 109 11.86 11.18 8.34
C ALA A 109 10.67 10.33 7.86
N TYR A 110 9.92 10.80 6.86
CA TYR A 110 8.86 10.02 6.23
C TYR A 110 9.40 8.71 5.62
N ARG A 111 10.51 8.78 4.89
CA ARG A 111 11.17 7.60 4.30
C ARG A 111 11.56 6.61 5.38
N ASP A 112 12.27 7.05 6.40
CA ASP A 112 12.87 6.15 7.37
C ASP A 112 11.80 5.56 8.31
N ARG A 113 10.82 6.35 8.73
CA ARG A 113 9.80 5.91 9.70
C ARG A 113 8.60 5.25 9.06
N VAL A 114 8.13 5.73 7.91
CA VAL A 114 6.91 5.21 7.25
C VAL A 114 7.27 4.20 6.16
N VAL A 115 8.07 4.61 5.17
CA VAL A 115 8.39 3.74 4.01
C VAL A 115 9.23 2.54 4.43
N LEU A 116 10.28 2.76 5.22
CA LEU A 116 11.15 1.68 5.70
C LEU A 116 10.61 1.06 6.99
N GLY A 117 10.19 1.87 7.96
CA GLY A 117 9.77 1.39 9.28
C GLY A 117 8.43 0.65 9.31
N LEU A 118 7.43 1.09 8.54
CA LEU A 118 6.10 0.46 8.52
C LEU A 118 5.90 -0.45 7.30
N VAL A 119 6.27 0.03 6.10
CA VAL A 119 6.01 -0.71 4.86
C VAL A 119 7.08 -1.76 4.58
N GLY A 120 8.34 -1.52 4.96
CA GLY A 120 9.46 -2.45 4.74
C GLY A 120 9.25 -3.86 5.32
N PRO A 121 8.92 -4.02 6.61
CA PRO A 121 8.65 -5.33 7.20
C PRO A 121 7.52 -6.08 6.50
N LEU A 122 6.41 -5.38 6.21
CA LEU A 122 5.27 -5.95 5.51
C LEU A 122 5.63 -6.38 4.08
N LEU A 123 6.46 -5.58 3.39
CA LEU A 123 6.97 -5.91 2.08
C LEU A 123 7.75 -7.24 2.09
N GLU A 124 8.59 -7.45 3.09
CA GLU A 124 9.37 -8.70 3.22
C GLU A 124 8.47 -9.92 3.46
N VAL A 125 7.39 -9.77 4.23
CA VAL A 125 6.37 -10.84 4.40
C VAL A 125 5.76 -11.22 3.05
N PHE A 126 5.30 -10.23 2.28
CA PHE A 126 4.68 -10.48 0.98
C PHE A 126 5.68 -11.02 -0.05
N ARG A 127 6.92 -10.55 -0.02
CA ARG A 127 8.02 -11.05 -0.86
C ARG A 127 8.25 -12.53 -0.63
N ALA A 128 8.36 -12.94 0.63
CA ALA A 128 8.64 -14.32 1.03
C ALA A 128 7.45 -15.24 0.76
N ALA A 129 6.25 -14.89 1.25
CA ALA A 129 5.06 -15.73 1.19
C ALA A 129 4.54 -15.96 -0.24
N PHE A 130 4.63 -14.95 -1.12
CA PHE A 130 4.02 -14.99 -2.46
C PHE A 130 5.04 -14.94 -3.61
N ARG A 131 6.34 -15.00 -3.31
CA ARG A 131 7.44 -14.90 -4.29
C ARG A 131 7.29 -13.67 -5.19
N LEU A 132 6.85 -12.55 -4.61
CA LEU A 132 6.81 -11.26 -5.28
C LEU A 132 8.22 -10.66 -5.31
N SER A 133 8.62 -10.06 -6.42
CA SER A 133 9.95 -9.43 -6.47
C SER A 133 9.94 -8.10 -5.69
N PRO A 134 11.06 -7.70 -5.07
CA PRO A 134 11.18 -6.36 -4.47
C PRO A 134 10.83 -5.23 -5.45
N LYS A 135 11.18 -5.37 -6.74
CA LYS A 135 10.83 -4.39 -7.78
C LYS A 135 9.32 -4.17 -7.90
N VAL A 136 8.53 -5.26 -7.85
CA VAL A 136 7.05 -5.19 -7.92
C VAL A 136 6.49 -4.50 -6.68
N LEU A 137 6.98 -4.85 -5.49
CA LEU A 137 6.47 -4.32 -4.24
C LEU A 137 6.85 -2.85 -4.04
N TRP A 138 8.10 -2.46 -4.28
CA TRP A 138 8.51 -1.05 -4.22
C TRP A 138 7.85 -0.20 -5.32
N GLY A 139 7.56 -0.79 -6.49
CA GLY A 139 6.70 -0.13 -7.48
C GLY A 139 5.24 0.05 -6.99
N ASN A 140 4.70 -0.88 -6.19
CA ASN A 140 3.38 -0.71 -5.57
C ASN A 140 3.43 0.44 -4.54
N VAL A 141 4.53 0.60 -3.80
CA VAL A 141 4.73 1.74 -2.88
C VAL A 141 4.71 3.07 -3.64
N SER A 142 5.40 3.17 -4.79
CA SER A 142 5.31 4.37 -5.65
C SER A 142 3.90 4.65 -6.14
N SER A 143 3.17 3.62 -6.59
CA SER A 143 1.75 3.75 -6.95
C SER A 143 0.87 4.21 -5.80
N ALA A 144 1.10 3.68 -4.58
CA ALA A 144 0.34 4.06 -3.40
C ALA A 144 0.52 5.55 -3.06
N LEU A 145 1.77 6.03 -3.12
CA LEU A 145 2.10 7.44 -2.91
C LEU A 145 1.51 8.34 -4.00
N ALA A 146 1.61 7.96 -5.27
CA ALA A 146 1.01 8.72 -6.37
C ALA A 146 -0.52 8.79 -6.26
N GLY A 147 -1.16 7.67 -5.92
CA GLY A 147 -2.60 7.64 -5.66
C GLY A 147 -3.01 8.57 -4.52
N ALA A 148 -2.24 8.58 -3.43
CA ALA A 148 -2.47 9.49 -2.30
C ALA A 148 -2.29 10.96 -2.70
N ALA A 149 -1.18 11.30 -3.36
CA ALA A 149 -0.90 12.66 -3.83
C ALA A 149 -1.94 13.16 -4.85
N GLY A 150 -2.40 12.28 -5.75
CA GLY A 150 -3.46 12.56 -6.71
C GLY A 150 -4.80 12.85 -6.05
N GLN A 151 -5.21 12.03 -5.06
CA GLN A 151 -6.46 12.24 -4.32
C GLN A 151 -6.42 13.49 -3.42
N LEU A 152 -5.26 13.83 -2.85
CA LEU A 152 -5.10 15.08 -2.08
C LEU A 152 -5.11 16.32 -2.97
N GLY A 153 -4.64 16.19 -4.22
CA GLY A 153 -4.43 17.34 -5.11
C GLY A 153 -3.33 18.30 -4.65
N ASP A 154 -2.60 17.93 -3.59
CA ASP A 154 -1.64 18.76 -2.87
C ASP A 154 -0.25 18.74 -3.54
N PRO A 155 0.30 19.91 -3.96
CA PRO A 155 1.66 20.01 -4.46
C PRO A 155 2.73 19.46 -3.52
N ALA A 156 2.57 19.57 -2.19
CA ALA A 156 3.57 19.10 -1.23
C ALA A 156 3.67 17.56 -1.22
N ALA A 157 2.54 16.86 -1.34
CA ALA A 157 2.51 15.41 -1.49
C ALA A 157 3.22 14.94 -2.77
N TRP A 158 3.02 15.64 -3.89
CA TRP A 158 3.74 15.36 -5.14
C TRP A 158 5.24 15.65 -5.03
N ALA A 159 5.64 16.74 -4.36
CA ALA A 159 7.04 17.05 -4.10
C ALA A 159 7.73 15.97 -3.24
N THR A 160 7.02 15.47 -2.22
CA THR A 160 7.49 14.37 -1.35
C THR A 160 7.74 13.11 -2.16
N LEU A 161 6.79 12.73 -3.03
CA LEU A 161 6.96 11.59 -3.93
C LEU A 161 8.13 11.80 -4.91
N ALA A 162 8.27 12.98 -5.48
CA ALA A 162 9.36 13.29 -6.40
C ALA A 162 10.72 13.11 -5.73
N GLU A 163 10.90 13.63 -4.52
CA GLU A 163 12.13 13.46 -3.74
C GLU A 163 12.38 11.98 -3.39
N LEU A 164 11.35 11.25 -2.92
CA LEU A 164 11.46 9.83 -2.61
C LEU A 164 11.90 8.98 -3.80
N LEU A 165 11.46 9.31 -5.02
CA LEU A 165 11.86 8.60 -6.25
C LEU A 165 13.32 8.83 -6.67
N THR A 166 14.04 9.75 -6.01
CA THR A 166 15.48 9.96 -6.24
C THR A 166 16.38 9.13 -5.32
N VAL A 167 15.81 8.50 -4.29
CA VAL A 167 16.56 7.79 -3.24
C VAL A 167 16.08 6.35 -3.06
N ALA A 168 16.99 5.47 -2.61
CA ALA A 168 16.61 4.10 -2.29
C ALA A 168 15.55 4.04 -1.17
N PRO A 169 14.63 3.05 -1.20
CA PRO A 169 14.51 1.98 -2.19
C PRO A 169 13.61 2.34 -3.40
N LEU A 170 13.09 3.56 -3.47
CA LEU A 170 12.14 3.98 -4.51
C LEU A 170 12.83 4.52 -5.77
N ALA A 171 14.15 4.75 -5.73
CA ALA A 171 14.93 5.08 -6.90
C ALA A 171 14.72 4.08 -8.06
N GLY A 172 14.26 4.59 -9.20
CA GLY A 172 14.07 3.81 -10.42
C GLY A 172 12.87 2.85 -10.42
N THR A 173 11.93 2.98 -9.48
CA THR A 173 10.68 2.18 -9.50
C THR A 173 9.63 2.76 -10.45
N ALA A 174 9.66 4.08 -10.67
CA ALA A 174 8.70 4.81 -11.48
C ALA A 174 9.27 6.16 -11.98
N ASP A 175 8.59 6.74 -12.96
CA ASP A 175 8.82 8.06 -13.53
C ASP A 175 7.62 8.97 -13.22
N LEU A 176 7.89 10.24 -12.93
CA LEU A 176 6.86 11.27 -12.78
C LEU A 176 6.75 12.09 -14.07
N HIS A 177 5.50 12.32 -14.49
CA HIS A 177 5.11 13.15 -15.62
C HIS A 177 4.11 14.19 -15.12
N GLY A 178 4.61 15.29 -14.55
CA GLY A 178 3.77 16.27 -13.85
C GLY A 178 3.06 15.65 -12.64
N ARG A 179 1.73 15.57 -12.67
CA ARG A 179 0.89 14.93 -11.64
C ARG A 179 0.43 13.51 -12.04
N ALA A 180 1.20 12.85 -12.89
CA ALA A 180 0.99 11.45 -13.26
C ALA A 180 2.26 10.64 -12.95
N LEU A 181 2.08 9.38 -12.56
CA LEU A 181 3.17 8.44 -12.33
C LEU A 181 3.07 7.28 -13.31
N ARG A 182 4.20 6.88 -13.91
CA ARG A 182 4.31 5.66 -14.70
C ARG A 182 5.36 4.75 -14.08
N ARG A 183 4.98 3.52 -13.76
CA ARG A 183 5.94 2.56 -13.22
C ARG A 183 6.91 2.06 -14.27
N ARG A 184 8.10 1.66 -13.82
CA ARG A 184 9.12 0.95 -14.62
C ARG A 184 8.98 -0.57 -14.53
N ASN A 185 7.97 -1.07 -13.82
CA ASN A 185 7.66 -2.48 -13.68
C ASN A 185 6.15 -2.69 -13.48
N CYS A 186 5.67 -3.90 -13.78
CA CYS A 186 4.25 -4.22 -13.72
C CYS A 186 3.79 -4.61 -12.30
N CYS A 187 2.64 -4.10 -11.85
CA CYS A 187 1.99 -4.48 -10.58
C CYS A 187 1.28 -5.85 -10.61
N LEU A 188 1.27 -6.53 -11.77
CA LEU A 188 0.56 -7.80 -12.06
C LEU A 188 -0.96 -7.71 -12.17
N TYR A 189 -1.60 -6.57 -11.86
CA TYR A 189 -3.05 -6.41 -11.88
C TYR A 189 -3.72 -6.83 -13.20
N TYR A 190 -3.05 -6.59 -14.34
CA TYR A 190 -3.56 -6.98 -15.67
C TYR A 190 -3.83 -8.48 -15.85
N ARG A 191 -3.31 -9.31 -14.95
CA ARG A 191 -3.54 -10.76 -14.94
C ARG A 191 -4.86 -11.15 -14.26
N ILE A 192 -5.57 -10.21 -13.64
CA ILE A 192 -6.95 -10.44 -13.18
C ILE A 192 -7.87 -10.35 -14.41
N PRO A 193 -8.62 -11.42 -14.74
CA PRO A 193 -9.55 -11.38 -15.86
C PRO A 193 -10.54 -10.23 -15.73
N GLY A 194 -10.70 -9.45 -16.81
CA GLY A 194 -11.58 -8.28 -16.83
C GLY A 194 -11.02 -7.03 -16.12
N GLY A 195 -9.85 -7.10 -15.47
CA GLY A 195 -9.28 -5.95 -14.73
C GLY A 195 -8.62 -4.88 -15.61
N GLY A 196 -8.11 -5.25 -16.79
CA GLY A 196 -7.34 -4.32 -17.64
C GLY A 196 -6.02 -3.86 -17.01
N THR A 197 -5.47 -2.73 -17.44
CA THR A 197 -4.21 -2.19 -16.88
C THR A 197 -4.46 -1.23 -15.72
N CYS A 198 -3.58 -1.21 -14.70
CA CYS A 198 -3.67 -0.21 -13.63
C CYS A 198 -3.34 1.22 -14.12
N GLY A 199 -3.69 2.22 -13.30
CA GLY A 199 -3.45 3.64 -13.60
C GLY A 199 -2.00 3.95 -14.00
N ASP A 200 -1.05 3.37 -13.27
CA ASP A 200 0.39 3.63 -13.44
C ASP A 200 1.12 2.59 -14.32
N CYS A 201 0.38 1.81 -15.11
CA CYS A 201 0.91 0.62 -15.76
C CYS A 201 2.00 0.94 -16.79
N VAL A 202 3.14 0.23 -16.70
CA VAL A 202 4.25 0.32 -17.67
C VAL A 202 3.84 -0.05 -19.10
N LEU A 203 2.76 -0.82 -19.27
CA LEU A 203 2.25 -1.24 -20.58
C LEU A 203 1.38 -0.18 -21.26
N ARG A 204 0.98 0.88 -20.54
CA ARG A 204 0.26 2.00 -21.14
C ARG A 204 1.26 2.94 -21.84
N PRO A 205 0.83 3.65 -22.90
CA PRO A 205 1.56 4.80 -23.42
C PRO A 205 1.91 5.76 -22.29
N ALA A 206 3.04 6.46 -22.43
CA ALA A 206 3.40 7.50 -21.47
C ALA A 206 2.25 8.55 -21.39
N PRO A 207 1.92 9.04 -20.17
CA PRO A 207 0.92 10.10 -19.98
C PRO A 207 1.26 11.38 -20.74
#